data_AF-K2AJ30-F1
#
_entry.id   AF-K2AJ30-F1
#
_cell.length_a   1.000
_cell.length_b   1.000
_cell.length_c   1.000
_cell.angle_alpha   90.00
_cell.angle_beta   90.00
_cell.angle_gamma   90.00
#
_symmetry.space_group_name_H-M   'P 1'
#
loop_
_entity.id
_entity.type
_entity.pdbx_description
1 polymer ?
#
loop_
_entity_poly.entity_id
_entity_poly.type
_entity_poly.pdbx_seq_one_letter_code
_entity_poly.pdbx_strand_id
1 'polypeptide(L)' 'KMVVIIVSGRPLDIQPYVNSWDAVVAAWLPGSEGLGVTDVLFGDKPFTGSLPIAWPLNK' A
#
# COMPACT_ATOMS: atom_id res chain seq x y z
N LYS A 1 16.26 -4.04 -3.01
CA LYS A 1 15.13 -3.51 -2.22
C LYS A 1 13.86 -3.59 -3.04
N MET A 2 12.73 -3.94 -2.45
CA MET A 2 11.45 -4.16 -3.11
C MET A 2 10.33 -3.43 -2.37
N VAL A 3 9.56 -2.63 -3.10
CA VAL A 3 8.36 -1.95 -2.62
C VAL A 3 7.14 -2.63 -3.22
N VAL A 4 6.20 -3.06 -2.38
CA VAL A 4 4.98 -3.73 -2.84
C VAL A 4 3.81 -2.76 -2.80
N ILE A 5 3.14 -2.62 -3.94
CA ILE A 5 1.93 -1.81 -4.09
C ILE A 5 0.75 -2.77 -4.16
N ILE A 6 -0.09 -2.78 -3.12
CA ILE A 6 -1.28 -3.62 -3.06
C ILE A 6 -2.44 -2.85 -3.69
N VAL A 7 -2.94 -3.37 -4.81
CA VAL A 7 -4.16 -2.90 -5.48
C VAL A 7 -5.29 -3.87 -5.14
N SER A 8 -6.17 -3.48 -4.21
CA SER A 8 -7.27 -4.31 -3.74
C SER A 8 -8.42 -3.46 -3.18
N GLY A 9 -9.65 -3.95 -3.27
CA GLY A 9 -10.81 -3.28 -2.65
C GLY A 9 -10.96 -3.52 -1.14
N ARG A 10 -10.04 -4.27 -0.51
CA ARG A 10 -10.11 -4.72 0.89
C ARG A 10 -8.74 -5.16 1.41
N PRO A 11 -8.53 -5.22 2.73
CA PRO A 11 -7.36 -5.86 3.32
C PRO A 11 -7.19 -7.31 2.82
N LEU A 12 -5.95 -7.69 2.52
CA LEU A 12 -5.57 -9.05 2.16
C LEU A 12 -4.72 -9.67 3.28
N ASP A 13 -4.74 -10.99 3.39
CA ASP A 13 -3.75 -11.69 4.21
C ASP A 13 -2.38 -11.60 3.53
N ILE A 14 -1.50 -10.78 4.12
CA ILE A 14 -0.14 -10.52 3.65
C ILE A 14 0.92 -11.02 4.64
N GLN A 15 0.51 -11.63 5.76
CA GLN A 15 1.42 -12.09 6.80
C GLN A 15 2.53 -13.02 6.26
N PRO A 16 2.27 -13.94 5.30
CA PRO A 16 3.31 -14.81 4.75
C PRO A 16 4.41 -14.07 3.99
N TYR A 17 4.17 -12.84 3.56
CA TYR A 17 5.04 -12.14 2.62
C TYR A 17 5.71 -10.89 3.20
N VAL A 18 5.10 -10.24 4.20
CA VAL A 18 5.52 -8.90 4.67
C VAL A 18 6.98 -8.84 5.14
N ASN A 19 7.51 -9.94 5.68
CA ASN A 19 8.91 -10.03 6.14
C ASN A 19 9.94 -10.07 5.00
N SER A 20 9.50 -10.31 3.76
CA SER A 20 10.37 -10.33 2.56
C SER A 20 10.38 -9.00 1.82
N TRP A 21 9.62 -8.00 2.28
CA TRP A 21 9.40 -6.72 1.61
C TRP A 21 10.10 -5.59 2.38
N ASP A 22 10.71 -4.64 1.68
CA ASP A 22 11.31 -3.46 2.33
C ASP A 22 10.26 -2.41 2.70
N ALA A 23 9.16 -2.34 1.93
CA ALA A 23 8.03 -1.44 2.17
C ALA A 23 6.75 -1.95 1.49
N VAL A 24 5.60 -1.51 2.01
CA VAL A 24 4.28 -1.84 1.45
C VAL A 24 3.38 -0.60 1.42
N VAL A 25 2.64 -0.43 0.33
CA VAL A 25 1.64 0.63 0.13
C VAL A 25 0.29 -0.01 -0.22
N ALA A 26 -0.75 0.31 0.54
CA ALA A 26 -2.12 -0.01 0.17
C ALA A 26 -2.67 1.10 -0.75
N ALA A 27 -2.73 0.85 -2.05
CA ALA A 27 -3.21 1.79 -3.06
C ALA A 27 -4.73 1.70 -3.31
N TRP A 28 -5.39 0.70 -2.72
CA TRP A 28 -6.80 0.41 -2.91
C TRP A 28 -7.16 0.17 -4.38
N LEU A 29 -8.19 0.84 -4.90
CA LEU A 29 -8.54 0.86 -6.32
C LEU A 29 -8.34 2.30 -6.84
N PRO A 30 -7.12 2.67 -7.27
CA PRO A 30 -6.71 4.07 -7.48
C PRO A 30 -7.33 4.76 -8.71
N GLY A 31 -8.14 4.05 -9.50
CA GLY A 31 -8.74 4.59 -10.73
C GLY A 31 -7.76 4.76 -11.88
N SER A 32 -8.03 5.68 -12.79
CA SER A 32 -7.23 5.93 -14.00
C SER A 32 -5.93 6.69 -13.74
N GLU A 33 -5.89 7.49 -12.68
CA GLU A 33 -4.79 8.42 -12.38
C GLU A 33 -3.62 7.72 -11.68
N GLY A 34 -3.01 6.74 -12.35
CA GLY A 34 -1.90 5.96 -11.81
C GLY A 34 -0.67 6.79 -11.41
N LEU A 35 -0.50 7.99 -11.98
CA LEU A 35 0.55 8.93 -11.59
C LEU A 35 0.44 9.39 -10.13
N GLY A 36 -0.77 9.38 -9.55
CA GLY A 36 -0.95 9.70 -8.13
C GLY A 36 -0.22 8.70 -7.20
N VAL A 37 0.03 7.47 -7.66
CA VAL A 37 0.84 6.49 -6.93
C VAL A 37 2.32 6.87 -6.97
N THR A 38 2.81 7.37 -8.11
CA THR A 38 4.22 7.78 -8.26
C THR A 38 4.54 9.06 -7.50
N ASP A 39 3.60 10.01 -7.43
CA ASP A 39 3.78 11.28 -6.70
C ASP A 39 4.22 11.07 -5.24
N VAL A 40 3.65 10.06 -4.56
CA VAL A 40 4.00 9.75 -3.17
C VAL A 40 5.21 8.82 -3.04
N LEU A 41 5.42 7.91 -4.00
CA LEU A 41 6.54 6.98 -3.96
C LEU A 41 7.88 7.65 -4.21
N PHE A 42 7.91 8.68 -5.07
CA PHE A 42 9.13 9.42 -5.42
C PHE A 42 9.31 10.71 -4.61
N GLY A 43 8.35 11.03 -3.73
CA GLY A 43 8.48 12.13 -2.77
C GLY A 43 8.05 13.51 -3.27
N ASP A 44 7.37 13.58 -4.42
CA ASP A 44 6.73 14.81 -4.89
C ASP A 44 5.60 15.26 -3.94
N LYS A 45 4.98 14.29 -3.24
CA LYS A 45 3.98 14.48 -2.19
C LYS A 45 4.22 13.55 -0.99
N PRO A 46 3.88 13.97 0.24
CA PRO A 46 3.97 13.09 1.41
C PRO A 46 2.80 12.09 1.46
N PHE A 47 3.04 10.92 2.07
CA PHE A 47 1.96 10.03 2.48
C PHE A 47 1.16 10.64 3.64
N THR A 48 -0.17 10.70 3.50
CA THR A 48 -1.08 11.20 4.55
C THR A 48 -2.23 10.24 4.86
N GLY A 49 -2.35 9.14 4.12
CA GLY A 49 -3.42 8.17 4.27
C GLY A 49 -3.39 7.44 5.60
N SER A 50 -4.56 7.20 6.19
CA SER A 50 -4.77 6.32 7.34
C SER A 50 -5.70 5.19 6.94
N LEU A 51 -5.53 4.02 7.57
CA LEU A 51 -6.37 2.86 7.27
C LEU A 51 -7.83 3.16 7.66
N PRO A 52 -8.79 3.08 6.71
CA PRO A 52 -10.21 3.30 7.02
C PRO A 52 -10.85 2.07 7.68
N ILE A 53 -10.17 0.92 7.64
CA ILE A 53 -10.58 -0.36 8.21
C ILE A 53 -9.36 -1.02 8.83
N ALA A 54 -9.56 -1.76 9.93
CA ALA A 54 -8.49 -2.53 10.54
C ALA A 54 -7.89 -3.53 9.54
N TRP A 55 -6.56 -3.56 9.45
CA TRP A 55 -5.84 -4.60 8.73
C TRP A 55 -5.42 -5.67 9.75
N PRO A 56 -5.99 -6.88 9.71
CA PRO A 56 -5.69 -7.91 10.69
C PRO A 56 -4.31 -8.53 10.38
N LEU A 57 -3.25 -7.85 10.83
CA LEU A 57 -1.86 -8.35 10.74
C LEU A 57 -1.44 -9.13 11.98
N ASN A 58 -2.19 -9.01 13.07
CA ASN A 58 -1.94 -9.68 14.34
C ASN A 58 -3.09 -10.65 14.64
N LYS A 59 -2.80 -11.94 14.58
CA LYS A 59 -3.54 -13.03 15.23
C LYS A 59 -2.53 -14.08 15.69
#